data_AF-A0A3C1TD66-F1
#
_entry.id   AF-A0A3C1TD66-F1
#
_cell.length_a   1.000
_cell.length_b   1.000
_cell.length_c   1.000
_cell.angle_alpha   90.00
_cell.angle_beta   90.00
_cell.angle_gamma   90.00
#
_symmetry.space_group_name_H-M   'P 1'
#
loop_
_entity.id
_entity.type
_entity.pdbx_description
1 polymer ?
#
loop_
_entity_poly.entity_id
_entity_poly.type
_entity_poly.pdbx_seq_one_letter_code
_entity_poly.pdbx_strand_id
1 'polypeptide(L)' 'MHIAITGNIGAGKTTLARKLSEHYKWGVLYEAVEGNPYLADFYEDMA' A
#
# COMPACT_ATOMS: atom_id res chain seq x y z
N MET A 1 -13.39 -4.93 -13.91
CA MET A 1 -12.50 -5.97 -13.35
C MET A 1 -11.70 -5.33 -12.24
N HIS A 2 -11.56 -5.98 -11.08
CA HIS A 2 -10.79 -5.46 -9.95
C HIS A 2 -9.80 -6.51 -9.46
N ILE A 3 -8.61 -6.07 -9.03
CA ILE A 3 -7.59 -6.90 -8.39
C ILE A 3 -7.27 -6.26 -7.04
N ALA A 4 -7.30 -7.05 -5.98
CA ALA A 4 -6.83 -6.65 -4.66
C ALA A 4 -5.47 -7.31 -4.39
N ILE A 5 -4.51 -6.55 -3.88
CA ILE A 5 -3.16 -7.02 -3.55
C ILE A 5 -3.04 -7.00 -2.03
N THR A 6 -2.79 -8.16 -1.43
CA THR A 6 -2.61 -8.33 0.02
C THR A 6 -1.23 -8.90 0.34
N GLY A 7 -0.75 -8.65 1.56
CA GLY A 7 0.56 -9.10 2.02
C GLY A 7 1.13 -8.21 3.13
N ASN A 8 2.18 -8.68 3.79
CA ASN A 8 2.80 -8.01 4.92
C ASN A 8 3.41 -6.64 4.53
N ILE A 9 3.71 -5.81 5.52
CA ILE A 9 4.51 -4.59 5.33
C ILE A 9 5.88 -5.00 4.78
N GLY A 10 6.36 -4.31 3.74
CA GLY A 10 7.60 -4.65 3.05
C GLY A 10 7.51 -5.74 1.97
N ALA A 11 6.36 -6.41 1.79
CA ALA A 11 6.19 -7.49 0.79
C ALA A 11 6.17 -7.02 -0.69
N GLY A 12 6.33 -5.73 -0.98
CA GLY A 12 6.36 -5.22 -2.36
C GLY A 12 5.00 -4.92 -2.99
N LYS A 13 3.91 -4.86 -2.22
CA LYS A 13 2.54 -4.61 -2.70
C LYS A 13 2.42 -3.38 -3.62
N THR A 14 2.91 -2.23 -3.17
CA THR A 14 2.89 -0.96 -3.92
C THR A 14 3.63 -1.06 -5.24
N THR A 15 4.76 -1.78 -5.26
CA THR A 15 5.55 -2.02 -6.49
C THR A 15 4.79 -2.91 -7.46
N LEU A 16 4.15 -3.97 -6.99
CA LEU A 16 3.32 -4.83 -7.84
C LEU A 16 2.10 -4.09 -8.40
N ALA A 17 1.40 -3.32 -7.55
CA ALA A 17 0.24 -2.52 -7.95
C ALA A 17 0.57 -1.56 -9.10
N ARG A 18 1.70 -0.85 -8.99
CA ARG A 18 2.18 0.07 -10.03
C ARG A 18 2.45 -0.63 -11.36
N LYS A 19 3.20 -1.75 -11.31
CA LYS A 19 3.52 -2.55 -12.50
C LYS A 19 2.28 -3.08 -13.21
N LEU A 20 1.29 -3.56 -12.45
CA LEU A 20 0.02 -4.04 -13.01
C LEU A 20 -0.78 -2.91 -13.65
N SER A 21 -0.85 -1.75 -13.00
CA SER A 21 -1.48 -0.56 -13.57
C SER A 21 -0.82 -0.12 -14.88
N GLU A 22 0.51 -0.07 -14.93
CA GLU A 22 1.25 0.30 -16.14
C GLU A 22 1.01 -0.68 -17.30
N HIS A 23 0.94 -1.99 -16.99
CA HIS A 23 0.71 -3.05 -17.95
C HIS A 23 -0.72 -3.04 -18.51
N TYR A 24 -1.73 -2.94 -17.63
CA TYR A 24 -3.15 -3.01 -18.02
C TYR A 24 -3.81 -1.65 -18.27
N LYS A 25 -3.07 -0.55 -18.06
CA LYS A 25 -3.59 0.84 -18.14
C LYS A 25 -4.76 1.08 -17.18
N TRP A 26 -4.66 0.56 -15.96
CA TRP A 26 -5.68 0.70 -14.93
C TRP A 26 -5.33 1.77 -13.91
N GLY A 27 -6.34 2.26 -13.19
CA GLY A 27 -6.10 3.09 -12.00
C GLY A 27 -5.57 2.25 -10.84
N VAL A 28 -4.70 2.86 -10.01
CA VAL A 28 -4.24 2.27 -8.74
C VAL A 28 -4.87 3.01 -7.58
N LEU A 29 -5.30 2.26 -6.58
CA LEU A 29 -5.71 2.77 -5.28
C LEU A 29 -4.65 2.33 -4.26
N TYR A 30 -4.07 3.29 -3.54
CA TYR A 30 -3.04 3.04 -2.52
C TYR A 30 -3.64 3.15 -1.11
N GLU A 31 -2.96 2.54 -0.14
CA GLU A 31 -3.30 2.70 1.28
C GLU A 31 -3.04 4.15 1.72
N ALA A 32 -3.98 4.73 2.47
CA ALA A 32 -3.86 6.08 3.02
C ALA A 32 -2.97 6.07 4.27
N VAL A 33 -1.65 5.99 4.04
CA VAL A 33 -0.64 6.03 5.11
C VAL A 33 -0.20 7.45 5.46
N GLU A 34 -0.17 8.33 4.47
CA GLU A 34 0.25 9.72 4.64
C GLU A 34 -0.79 10.50 5.46
N GLY A 35 -0.33 11.21 6.49
CA GLY A 35 -1.21 11.98 7.38
C GLY A 35 -2.05 11.13 8.34
N ASN A 36 -1.79 9.82 8.47
CA ASN A 36 -2.47 9.01 9.48
C ASN A 36 -2.01 9.44 10.90
N PRO A 37 -2.91 9.98 11.74
CA PRO A 37 -2.53 10.59 13.02
C PRO A 37 -2.16 9.56 14.10
N TYR A 38 -2.35 8.26 13.84
CA TYR A 38 -2.09 7.20 14.82
C TYR A 38 -0.89 6.32 14.47
N LEU A 39 -0.42 6.37 13.22
CA LEU A 39 0.61 5.43 12.76
C LEU A 39 1.95 5.68 13.47
N ALA A 40 2.31 6.94 13.70
CA ALA A 40 3.55 7.31 14.39
C ALA A 40 3.55 6.80 15.84
N ASP A 41 2.57 7.23 16.65
CA ASP A 41 2.40 6.83 18.04
C ASP A 41 2.39 5.29 18.20
N PHE A 42 1.69 4.59 17.30
CA PHE A 42 1.63 3.12 17.32
C PHE A 42 3.00 2.45 17.14
N TYR A 43 3.89 3.02 16.32
CA TYR A 43 5.25 2.49 16.14
C TYR A 43 6.21 2.95 17.23
N GLU A 44 5.96 4.09 17.90
CA GLU A 44 6.75 4.53 19.06
C GLU A 44 6.58 3.57 20.25
N ASP A 45 5.37 3.09 20.51
CA ASP A 45 5.08 2.13 21.58
C ASP A 45 5.61 0.70 21.31
N MET A 46 6.02 0.40 20.07
CA MET A 46 6.57 -0.90 19.69
C MET A 46 8.11 -0.98 19.76
N ALA A 47 8.79 0.12 20.09
CA ALA A 47 10.25 0.23 20.12
C ALA A 47 10.90 -0.32 21.41
#